data_AF-A0A9P1AR40-F1
#
_entry.id   AF-A0A9P1AR40-F1
#
_cell.length_a   1.000
_cell.length_b   1.000
_cell.length_c   1.000
_cell.angle_alpha   90.00
_cell.angle_beta   90.00
_cell.angle_gamma   90.00
#
_symmetry.space_group_name_H-M   'P 1'
#
loop_
_entity.id
_entity.type
_entity.pdbx_description
1 polymer ?
#
loop_
_entity_poly.entity_id
_entity_poly.type
_entity_poly.pdbx_seq_one_letter_code
_entity_poly.pdbx_strand_id
1 'polypeptide(L)'
;MADLRNEYSTARSEGDERKAARLKNTIQKMETREKTRAEKRRQAETRKELHDDNIERMLRGEAPIFRTKAQVRRIDAEKKYEELKKDNKLDKYLQRKAKKESAKEKKSRPFEGYGYQ
;
A
#
# COMPACT_ATOMS: atom_id res chain seq x y z
N MET A 1 16.74 -2.57 11.27
CA MET A 1 15.90 -3.62 10.62
C MET A 1 16.69 -4.89 10.37
N ALA A 2 17.95 -4.79 9.93
CA ALA A 2 18.83 -5.95 9.76
C ALA A 2 19.01 -6.72 11.08
N ASP A 3 19.21 -6.02 12.20
CA ASP A 3 19.45 -6.62 13.52
C ASP A 3 18.27 -7.48 13.98
N LEU A 4 17.04 -6.97 13.91
CA LEU A 4 15.83 -7.73 14.25
C LEU A 4 15.58 -8.93 13.33
N ARG A 5 15.99 -8.86 12.07
CA ARG A 5 15.90 -10.00 11.13
C ARG A 5 16.93 -11.07 11.47
N ASN A 6 18.13 -10.66 11.88
CA ASN A 6 19.18 -11.56 12.34
C ASN A 6 18.75 -12.23 13.66
N GLU A 7 18.24 -11.46 14.63
CA GLU A 7 17.68 -11.99 15.89
C GLU A 7 16.48 -12.92 15.67
N TYR A 8 15.65 -12.65 14.67
CA TYR A 8 14.58 -13.56 14.29
C TYR A 8 15.13 -14.88 13.73
N SER A 9 16.19 -14.81 12.91
CA SER A 9 16.84 -15.99 12.35
C SER A 9 17.49 -16.83 13.45
N THR A 10 18.17 -16.20 14.41
CA THR A 10 18.81 -16.90 15.54
C THR A 10 17.77 -17.50 16.48
N ALA A 11 16.73 -16.77 16.87
CA ALA A 11 15.65 -17.31 17.71
C ALA A 11 14.91 -18.49 17.04
N ARG A 12 14.82 -18.48 15.70
CA ARG A 12 14.26 -19.60 14.94
C ARG A 12 15.19 -20.80 14.91
N SER A 13 16.51 -20.62 14.77
CA SER A 13 17.48 -21.71 14.83
C SER A 13 17.63 -22.30 16.23
N GLU A 14 17.42 -21.48 17.27
CA GLU A 14 17.46 -21.88 18.68
C GLU A 14 16.18 -22.60 19.14
N GLY A 15 15.12 -22.62 18.31
CA GLY A 15 13.86 -23.29 18.64
C GLY A 15 12.93 -22.50 19.58
N ASP A 16 13.24 -21.24 19.89
CA ASP A 16 12.36 -20.38 20.70
C ASP A 16 11.23 -19.79 19.83
N GLU A 17 10.15 -20.55 19.69
CA GLU A 17 8.99 -20.18 18.89
C GLU A 17 8.30 -18.90 19.38
N ARG A 18 8.30 -18.65 20.70
CA ARG A 18 7.62 -17.49 21.30
C ARG A 18 8.36 -16.20 20.97
N LYS A 19 9.69 -16.20 21.12
CA LYS A 19 10.54 -15.06 20.76
C LYS A 19 10.54 -14.84 19.25
N ALA A 20 10.65 -15.92 18.46
CA ALA A 20 10.57 -15.84 17.01
C ALA A 20 9.23 -15.25 16.52
N ALA A 21 8.08 -15.66 17.10
CA ALA A 21 6.77 -15.12 16.74
C ALA A 21 6.64 -13.63 17.07
N ARG A 22 7.14 -13.18 18.23
CA ARG A 22 7.16 -11.77 18.62
C ARG A 22 8.01 -10.94 17.64
N LEU A 23 9.23 -11.39 17.35
CA LEU A 23 10.13 -10.70 16.42
C LEU A 23 9.53 -10.63 15.00
N LYS A 24 8.94 -11.72 14.51
CA LYS A 24 8.23 -11.74 13.22
C LYS A 24 7.12 -10.70 13.15
N ASN A 25 6.28 -10.63 14.18
CA ASN A 25 5.19 -9.65 14.25
C ASN A 25 5.72 -8.21 14.29
N THR A 26 6.80 -7.95 15.03
CA THR A 26 7.43 -6.63 15.10
C THR A 26 8.02 -6.21 13.75
N ILE A 27 8.75 -7.10 13.08
CA ILE A 27 9.29 -6.85 11.72
C ILE A 27 8.13 -6.52 10.78
N GLN A 28 7.05 -7.32 10.79
CA GLN A 28 5.89 -7.10 9.94
C GLN A 28 5.22 -5.75 10.21
N LYS A 29 5.02 -5.37 11.48
CA LYS A 29 4.45 -4.06 11.86
C LYS A 29 5.30 -2.89 11.39
N MET A 30 6.62 -3.01 11.48
CA MET A 30 7.50 -1.96 10.98
C MET A 30 7.48 -1.87 9.46
N GLU A 31 7.50 -3.00 8.75
CA GLU A 31 7.39 -3.00 7.28
C GLU A 31 6.06 -2.42 6.79
N THR A 32 4.94 -2.71 7.46
CA THR A 32 3.64 -2.12 7.10
C THR A 32 3.60 -0.63 7.41
N ARG A 33 4.24 -0.17 8.50
CA ARG A 33 4.38 1.25 8.82
C ARG A 33 5.20 1.99 7.74
N GLU A 34 6.32 1.43 7.32
CA GLU A 34 7.16 2.03 6.27
C GLU A 34 6.43 2.08 4.92
N LYS A 35 5.72 1.02 4.52
CA LYS A 35 4.88 1.02 3.30
C LYS A 35 3.79 2.09 3.36
N THR A 36 3.13 2.22 4.51
CA THR A 36 2.09 3.25 4.73
C THR A 36 2.69 4.67 4.67
N ARG A 37 3.88 4.88 5.26
CA ARG A 37 4.59 6.16 5.21
C ARG A 37 4.98 6.54 3.78
N ALA A 38 5.54 5.60 3.02
CA ALA A 38 5.89 5.81 1.62
C ALA A 38 4.65 6.17 0.78
N GLU A 39 3.53 5.49 1.00
CA GLU A 39 2.27 5.82 0.32
C GLU A 39 1.75 7.21 0.69
N LYS A 40 1.82 7.61 1.95
CA LYS A 40 1.45 8.97 2.39
C LYS A 40 2.36 10.04 1.80
N ARG A 41 3.66 9.77 1.69
CA ARG A 41 4.63 10.70 1.07
C ARG A 41 4.27 10.95 -0.40
N ARG A 42 4.04 9.89 -1.18
CA ARG A 42 3.60 10.03 -2.58
C ARG A 42 2.30 10.84 -2.73
N GLN A 43 1.31 10.57 -1.88
CA GLN A 43 0.05 11.34 -1.90
C GLN A 43 0.26 12.81 -1.53
N ALA A 44 1.18 13.10 -0.62
CA ALA A 44 1.54 14.47 -0.27
C ALA A 44 2.27 15.16 -1.42
N GLU A 45 3.19 14.46 -2.10
CA GLU A 45 3.90 14.93 -3.29
C GLU A 45 2.94 15.26 -4.43
N THR A 46 2.01 14.35 -4.79
CA THR A 46 1.00 14.64 -5.82
C THR A 46 0.15 15.87 -5.48
N ARG A 47 -0.21 16.07 -4.20
CA ARG A 47 -0.97 17.26 -3.79
C ARG A 47 -0.13 18.53 -3.85
N LYS A 48 1.16 18.42 -3.50
CA LYS A 48 2.09 19.53 -3.57
C LYS A 48 2.31 19.95 -5.02
N GLU A 49 2.55 19.00 -5.92
CA GLU A 49 2.66 19.26 -7.36
C GLU A 49 1.41 19.95 -7.90
N LEU A 50 0.21 19.43 -7.62
CA LEU A 50 -1.04 20.07 -8.04
C LEU A 50 -1.22 21.47 -7.45
N HIS A 51 -0.66 21.75 -6.28
CA HIS A 51 -0.70 23.07 -5.66
C HIS A 51 0.31 24.02 -6.33
N ASP A 52 1.54 23.56 -6.54
CA ASP A 52 2.62 24.32 -7.17
C ASP A 52 2.26 24.65 -8.63
N ASP A 53 1.70 23.69 -9.39
CA ASP A 53 1.17 23.90 -10.75
C ASP A 53 0.11 25.01 -10.80
N ASN A 54 -0.73 25.09 -9.76
CA ASN A 54 -1.77 26.12 -9.67
C ASN A 54 -1.19 27.49 -9.32
N ILE A 55 -0.13 27.54 -8.51
CA ILE A 55 0.62 28.78 -8.28
C ILE A 55 1.23 29.27 -9.58
N GLU A 56 1.89 28.39 -10.36
CA GLU A 56 2.49 28.77 -11.64
C GLU A 56 1.47 29.30 -12.65
N ARG A 57 0.28 28.68 -12.72
CA ARG A 57 -0.83 29.18 -13.53
C ARG A 57 -1.22 30.59 -13.12
N MET A 58 -1.42 30.81 -11.82
CA MET A 58 -1.77 32.12 -11.30
C MET A 58 -0.69 33.17 -11.59
N LEU A 59 0.60 32.81 -11.49
CA LEU A 59 1.71 33.70 -11.85
C LEU A 59 1.72 34.07 -13.34
N ARG A 60 1.24 33.17 -14.21
CA ARG A 60 1.05 33.44 -15.65
C ARG A 60 -0.23 34.21 -15.96
N GLY A 61 -1.08 34.47 -14.96
CA GLY A 61 -2.41 35.08 -15.13
C GLY A 61 -3.49 34.11 -15.60
N GLU A 62 -3.22 32.80 -15.59
CA GLU A 62 -4.19 31.74 -15.88
C GLU A 62 -4.95 31.33 -14.61
N ALA A 63 -6.20 30.89 -14.76
CA ALA A 63 -7.00 30.39 -13.65
C ALA A 63 -6.47 29.02 -13.12
N PRO A 64 -6.52 28.78 -11.80
CA PRO A 64 -6.13 27.49 -11.22
C PRO A 64 -7.11 26.37 -11.63
N ILE A 65 -6.59 25.15 -11.75
CA ILE A 65 -7.35 23.94 -12.06
C ILE A 65 -7.42 23.04 -10.84
N PHE A 66 -8.62 22.90 -10.28
CA PHE A 66 -8.88 21.98 -9.18
C PHE A 66 -9.32 20.62 -9.69
N ARG A 67 -8.60 19.57 -9.27
CA ARG A 67 -8.95 18.18 -9.58
C ARG A 67 -9.87 17.61 -8.51
N THR A 68 -10.81 16.76 -8.91
CA THR A 68 -11.68 16.04 -7.96
C THR A 68 -10.90 14.96 -7.20
N LYS A 69 -11.42 14.53 -6.05
CA LYS A 69 -10.81 13.43 -5.26
C LYS A 69 -10.62 12.15 -6.07
N ALA A 70 -11.54 11.85 -6.99
CA ALA A 70 -11.44 10.68 -7.86
C ALA A 70 -10.31 10.83 -8.90
N GLN A 71 -10.14 12.03 -9.47
CA GLN A 71 -9.06 12.32 -10.39
C GLN A 71 -7.69 12.25 -9.70
N VAL A 72 -7.56 12.83 -8.50
CA VAL A 72 -6.31 12.74 -7.71
C VAL A 72 -5.95 11.28 -7.41
N ARG A 73 -6.95 10.45 -7.06
CA ARG A 73 -6.73 9.00 -6.84
C ARG A 73 -6.26 8.27 -8.11
N ARG A 74 -6.68 8.70 -9.31
CA ARG A 74 -6.19 8.12 -10.57
C ARG A 74 -4.72 8.47 -10.77
N ILE A 75 -4.36 9.74 -10.58
CA ILE A 75 -2.96 10.21 -10.68
C ILE A 75 -2.06 9.44 -9.71
N ASP A 76 -2.48 9.30 -8.45
CA ASP A 76 -1.73 8.52 -7.46
C ASP A 76 -1.59 7.04 -7.86
N ALA A 77 -2.62 6.46 -8.48
CA ALA A 77 -2.61 5.08 -8.94
C ALA A 77 -1.70 4.88 -10.17
N GLU A 78 -1.67 5.85 -11.08
CA GLU A 78 -0.79 5.88 -12.26
C GLU A 78 0.68 5.96 -11.82
N LYS A 79 1.04 6.91 -10.94
CA LYS A 79 2.39 7.00 -10.37
C LYS A 79 2.81 5.69 -9.67
N LYS A 80 1.92 5.11 -8.86
CA LYS A 80 2.16 3.84 -8.19
C LYS A 80 2.34 2.68 -9.18
N TYR A 81 1.61 2.68 -10.29
CA TYR A 81 1.74 1.69 -11.35
C TYR A 81 3.12 1.78 -12.01
N GLU A 82 3.57 2.99 -12.36
CA GLU A 82 4.88 3.21 -12.97
C GLU A 82 6.03 2.78 -12.07
N GLU A 83 5.97 3.12 -10.78
CA GLU A 83 6.96 2.66 -9.80
C GLU A 83 7.01 1.13 -9.71
N LEU A 84 5.84 0.47 -9.62
CA LEU A 84 5.77 -0.98 -9.56
C LEU A 84 6.24 -1.66 -10.85
N LYS A 85 6.06 -0.99 -12.00
CA LYS A 85 6.56 -1.45 -13.30
C LYS A 85 8.08 -1.33 -13.37
N LYS A 86 8.66 -0.21 -12.95
CA LYS A 86 10.12 -0.01 -12.86
C LYS A 86 10.78 -1.06 -11.96
N ASP A 87 10.13 -1.39 -10.85
CA ASP A 87 10.61 -2.36 -9.88
C ASP A 87 10.36 -3.84 -10.28
N ASN A 88 9.75 -4.13 -11.44
CA ASN A 88 9.28 -5.46 -11.84
C ASN A 88 8.39 -6.17 -10.79
N LYS A 89 7.66 -5.39 -9.98
CA LYS A 89 6.77 -5.88 -8.90
C LYS A 89 5.29 -5.80 -9.25
N LEU A 90 4.96 -5.33 -10.45
CA LEU A 90 3.59 -5.08 -10.90
C LEU A 90 2.72 -6.35 -10.88
N ASP A 91 3.17 -7.43 -11.50
CA ASP A 91 2.39 -8.68 -11.58
C ASP A 91 2.07 -9.24 -10.20
N LYS A 92 3.07 -9.27 -9.31
CA LYS A 92 2.90 -9.71 -7.92
C LYS A 92 1.90 -8.83 -7.16
N TYR A 93 1.89 -7.53 -7.45
CA TYR A 93 0.91 -6.60 -6.88
C TYR A 93 -0.50 -6.89 -7.40
N LEU A 94 -0.66 -7.08 -8.71
CA LEU A 94 -1.95 -7.38 -9.34
C LEU A 94 -2.53 -8.71 -8.86
N GLN A 95 -1.72 -9.77 -8.81
CA GLN A 95 -2.12 -11.07 -8.25
C GLN A 95 -2.60 -10.94 -6.79
N ARG A 96 -1.87 -10.18 -5.97
CA ARG A 96 -2.25 -9.95 -4.57
C ARG A 96 -3.55 -9.15 -4.47
N LYS A 97 -3.76 -8.16 -5.35
CA LYS A 97 -4.98 -7.36 -5.39
C LYS A 97 -6.18 -8.23 -5.80
N ALA A 98 -6.04 -9.02 -6.86
CA ALA A 98 -7.06 -9.98 -7.31
C ALA A 98 -7.45 -10.97 -6.22
N LYS A 99 -6.47 -11.54 -5.49
CA LYS A 99 -6.73 -12.43 -4.36
C LYS A 99 -7.50 -11.75 -3.22
N LYS A 100 -7.26 -10.46 -2.97
CA LYS A 100 -7.99 -9.70 -1.94
C LYS A 100 -9.41 -9.39 -2.37
N GLU A 101 -9.63 -9.00 -3.63
CA GLU A 101 -10.98 -8.74 -4.13
C GLU A 101 -11.82 -10.02 -4.14
N SER A 102 -11.28 -11.14 -4.62
CA SER A 102 -12.00 -12.42 -4.57
C SER A 102 -12.31 -12.88 -3.15
N ALA A 103 -11.45 -12.59 -2.17
CA ALA A 103 -11.74 -12.88 -0.76
C ALA A 103 -12.86 -11.98 -0.19
N LYS A 104 -12.94 -10.71 -0.62
CA LYS A 104 -14.05 -9.82 -0.23
C LYS A 104 -15.35 -10.28 -0.84
N GLU A 105 -15.35 -10.65 -2.13
CA GLU A 105 -16.54 -11.17 -2.81
C GLU A 105 -17.06 -12.44 -2.13
N LYS A 106 -16.17 -13.37 -1.77
CA LYS A 106 -16.55 -14.56 -1.00
C LYS A 106 -17.16 -14.23 0.36
N LYS A 107 -16.71 -13.15 1.00
CA LYS A 107 -17.24 -12.68 2.29
C LYS A 107 -18.54 -11.87 2.16
N SER A 108 -18.76 -11.21 1.02
CA SER A 108 -19.96 -10.43 0.75
C SER A 108 -21.10 -11.26 0.17
N ARG A 109 -20.84 -12.50 -0.24
CA ARG A 109 -21.91 -13.45 -0.56
C ARG A 109 -22.76 -13.67 0.70
N PRO A 110 -24.09 -13.59 0.60
CA PRO A 110 -24.95 -13.95 1.73
C PRO A 110 -24.61 -15.38 2.16
N PHE A 111 -24.56 -15.60 3.47
CA PHE A 111 -24.37 -16.93 4.02
C PHE A 111 -25.57 -17.79 3.61
N GLU A 112 -25.39 -18.64 2.61
CA GLU A 112 -26.29 -19.75 2.30
C GLU A 112 -26.12 -20.78 3.42
N GLY A 113 -26.69 -20.47 4.59
CA GLY A 113 -26.79 -21.40 5.70
C GLY A 113 -27.51 -22.65 5.23
N TYR A 114 -26.99 -23.80 5.66
CA TYR A 114 -27.53 -25.15 5.47
C TYR A 114 -29.03 -25.13 5.15
N GLY A 115 -29.38 -25.48 3.92
CA GLY A 115 -30.73 -25.89 3.60
C GLY A 115 -31.08 -27.05 4.54
N TYR A 116 -31.93 -26.77 5.52
CA TYR A 116 -32.70 -27.81 6.18
C TYR A 116 -33.51 -28.50 5.08
N GLN A 117 -33.12 -29.74 4.76
CA GLN A 117 -34.01 -30.70 4.11
C GLN A 117 -35.11 -31.10 5.07
#